data_AF-Q864A8-F1
#
_entry.id   AF-Q864A8-F1
#
_cell.length_a   1.000
_cell.length_b   1.000
_cell.length_c   1.000
_cell.angle_alpha   90.00
_cell.angle_beta   90.00
_cell.angle_gamma   90.00
#
_symmetry.space_group_name_H-M   'P 1'
#
loop_
_entity.id
_entity.type
_entity.pdbx_description
1 polymer ?
#
loop_
_entity_poly.entity_id
_entity_poly.type
_entity_poly.pdbx_seq_one_letter_code
_entity_poly.pdbx_strand_id
1 'polypeptide(L)' 'AHLEGMELKHMGQQLVGQYPIHFHLAGDVDERGGYDPPTYIRDLSIHHTFSRCVTV' A
#
# COMPACT_ATOMS: atom_id res chain seq x y z
N ALA A 1 7.95 -3.44 -5.07
CA ALA A 1 6.66 -3.46 -5.82
C ALA A 1 6.16 -2.03 -5.98
N HIS A 2 5.34 -1.72 -7.00
CA HIS A 2 4.89 -0.35 -7.25
C HIS A 2 3.36 -0.28 -7.36
N LEU A 3 2.75 0.69 -6.70
CA LEU A 3 1.32 1.00 -6.83
C LEU A 3 1.19 2.44 -7.31
N GLU A 4 0.58 2.64 -8.48
CA GLU A 4 0.45 3.96 -9.11
C GLU A 4 -0.87 4.09 -9.87
N GLY A 5 -1.55 5.22 -9.69
CA GLY A 5 -2.73 5.58 -10.49
C GLY A 5 -3.95 4.67 -10.31
N MET A 6 -4.06 3.95 -9.19
CA MET A 6 -5.14 2.99 -8.95
C MET A 6 -6.27 3.59 -8.10
N GLU A 7 -7.52 3.24 -8.45
CA GLU A 7 -8.70 3.49 -7.62
C GLU A 7 -9.11 2.20 -6.89
N LEU A 8 -9.19 2.27 -5.55
CA LEU A 8 -9.63 1.19 -4.70
C LEU A 8 -10.96 1.56 -4.06
N LYS A 9 -12.01 0.81 -4.44
CA LYS A 9 -13.39 1.00 -4.00
C LYS A 9 -14.02 -0.33 -3.58
N HIS A 10 -14.82 -0.30 -2.51
CA HIS A 10 -15.49 -1.50 -1.94
C HIS A 10 -14.53 -2.63 -1.55
N MET A 11 -13.31 -2.26 -1.12
CA MET A 11 -12.26 -3.17 -0.65
C MET A 11 -12.16 -3.16 0.88
N GLY A 12 -11.43 -4.14 1.43
CA GLY A 12 -11.23 -4.32 2.87
C GLY A 12 -12.40 -5.02 3.56
N GLN A 13 -12.22 -5.35 4.84
CA GLN A 13 -13.25 -5.95 5.68
C GLN A 13 -13.23 -5.35 7.09
N GLN A 14 -14.33 -5.44 7.84
CA GLN A 14 -14.38 -5.05 9.26
C GLN A 14 -13.74 -6.13 10.15
N LEU A 15 -12.53 -6.56 9.77
CA LEU A 15 -11.70 -7.52 10.48
C LEU A 15 -10.28 -6.93 10.54
N VAL A 16 -9.59 -7.12 11.67
CA VAL A 16 -8.22 -6.61 11.86
C VAL A 16 -7.30 -7.22 10.80
N GLY A 17 -6.44 -6.39 10.20
CA GLY A 17 -5.49 -6.84 9.18
C GLY A 17 -6.03 -6.91 7.75
N GLN A 18 -7.34 -6.68 7.54
CA GLN A 18 -7.97 -6.72 6.22
C GLN A 18 -8.12 -5.30 5.63
N TYR A 19 -7.01 -4.74 5.17
CA TYR A 19 -6.93 -3.41 4.56
C TYR A 19 -6.93 -3.50 3.04
N PRO A 20 -7.47 -2.51 2.30
CA PRO A 20 -7.28 -2.40 0.86
C PRO A 20 -5.81 -2.38 0.45
N ILE A 21 -4.96 -1.79 1.29
CA ILE A 21 -3.51 -1.76 1.15
C ILE A 21 -2.87 -1.93 2.54
N HIS A 22 -1.92 -2.86 2.62
CA HIS A 22 -1.01 -3.02 3.76
C HIS A 22 0.41 -2.86 3.23
N PHE A 23 1.11 -1.83 3.72
CA PHE A 23 2.44 -1.45 3.23
C PHE A 23 3.44 -1.28 4.38
N HIS A 24 4.67 -1.76 4.19
CA HIS A 24 5.75 -1.65 5.16
C HIS A 24 6.84 -0.71 4.64
N LEU A 25 7.20 0.30 5.43
CA LEU A 25 8.38 1.13 5.17
C LEU A 25 9.61 0.47 5.78
N ALA A 26 10.34 -0.29 4.97
CA ALA A 26 11.47 -1.11 5.41
C ALA A 26 12.84 -0.42 5.29
N GLY A 27 12.90 0.90 5.12
CA GLY A 27 14.16 1.65 5.02
C GLY A 27 14.99 1.28 3.79
N ASP A 28 16.28 0.98 4.01
CA ASP A 28 17.26 0.67 2.96
C ASP A 28 17.15 -0.76 2.39
N VAL A 29 16.16 -1.54 2.83
CA VAL A 29 15.96 -2.93 2.38
C VAL A 29 15.75 -3.03 0.87
N ASP A 30 15.02 -2.08 0.26
CA ASP A 30 14.84 -2.05 -1.19
C ASP A 30 16.18 -1.79 -1.91
N GLU A 31 16.91 -0.76 -1.51
CA GLU A 31 18.20 -0.39 -2.11
C GLU A 31 19.24 -1.50 -1.94
N ARG A 32 19.38 -2.05 -0.73
CA ARG A 32 20.26 -3.18 -0.44
C ARG A 32 19.84 -4.46 -1.15
N GLY A 33 18.54 -4.59 -1.44
CA GLY A 33 17.98 -5.66 -2.25
C GLY A 33 18.16 -5.46 -3.76
N GLY A 34 18.69 -4.31 -4.20
CA GLY A 34 18.92 -3.99 -5.61
C GLY A 34 17.69 -3.48 -6.37
N TYR A 35 16.65 -3.04 -5.67
CA TYR A 35 15.48 -2.42 -6.29
C TYR A 35 15.75 -0.94 -6.59
N ASP A 36 15.68 -0.59 -7.88
CA ASP A 36 15.74 0.79 -8.38
C ASP A 36 14.70 0.99 -9.50
N PRO A 37 13.68 1.86 -9.32
CA PRO A 37 13.45 2.68 -8.13
C PRO A 37 13.01 1.85 -6.91
N PRO A 38 13.16 2.38 -5.68
CA PRO A 38 12.58 1.76 -4.49
C PRO A 38 11.08 1.52 -4.62
N THR A 39 10.54 0.62 -3.80
CA THR A 39 9.11 0.36 -3.71
C THR A 39 8.38 1.67 -3.37
N TYR A 40 7.29 1.96 -4.08
CA TYR A 40 6.55 3.20 -3.89
C TYR A 40 5.04 3.01 -4.00
N ILE A 41 4.33 3.96 -3.39
CA ILE A 41 2.89 4.16 -3.52
C ILE A 41 2.68 5.61 -3.95
N ARG A 42 2.01 5.83 -5.09
CA ARG A 42 1.77 7.16 -5.66
C ARG A 42 0.39 7.25 -6.29
N ASP A 43 -0.23 8.43 -6.24
CA ASP A 43 -1.45 8.75 -7.00
C ASP A 43 -2.60 7.73 -6.87
N LEU A 44 -2.88 7.28 -5.64
CA LEU A 44 -3.97 6.35 -5.37
C LEU A 44 -5.24 7.08 -4.91
N SER A 45 -6.40 6.62 -5.39
CA SER A 45 -7.72 7.01 -4.89
C SER A 45 -8.30 5.87 -4.05
N ILE A 46 -8.53 6.08 -2.75
CA ILE A 46 -9.07 5.04 -1.84
C ILE A 46 -10.33 5.57 -1.17
N HIS A 47 -11.48 4.98 -1.48
CA HIS A 47 -12.77 5.48 -1.00
C HIS A 47 -13.84 4.39 -0.98
N HIS A 48 -14.86 4.57 -0.12
CA HIS A 48 -15.89 3.54 0.13
C HIS A 48 -15.28 2.15 0.44
N THR A 49 -14.25 2.13 1.28
CA THR A 49 -13.56 0.92 1.75
C THR A 49 -13.68 0.78 3.25
N PHE A 50 -13.59 -0.45 3.75
CA PHE A 50 -13.41 -0.72 5.17
C PHE A 50 -11.92 -0.61 5.51
N SER A 51 -11.58 0.02 6.66
CA SER A 51 -10.21 0.13 7.18
C SER A 51 -9.18 0.63 6.13
N ARG A 52 -9.19 1.93 5.83
CA ARG A 52 -8.66 2.52 4.58
C ARG A 52 -7.19 2.28 4.27
N CYS A 53 -6.28 2.33 5.25
CA CYS A 53 -4.84 2.13 5.05
C CYS A 53 -4.14 1.98 6.40
N VAL A 54 -3.15 1.08 6.49
CA VAL A 54 -2.15 1.06 7.57
C VAL A 54 -0.77 1.01 6.94
N THR A 55 0.09 1.93 7.39
CA THR A 55 1.53 1.92 7.12
C THR A 55 2.24 1.49 8.39
N VAL A 56 3.15 0.52 8.27
CA VAL A 56 3.97 -0.01 9.38
C VAL A 56 5.44 0.26 9.11
#